data_AF-A0A7S1B180-F1
#
_entry.id   AF-A0A7S1B180-F1
#
_cell.length_a   1.000
_cell.length_b   1.000
_cell.length_c   1.000
_cell.angle_alpha   90.00
_cell.angle_beta   90.00
_cell.angle_gamma   90.00
#
_symmetry.space_group_name_H-M   'P 1'
#
loop_
_entity.id
_entity.type
_entity.pdbx_description
1 polymer ?
#
loop_
_entity_poly.entity_id
_entity_poly.type
_entity_poly.pdbx_seq_one_letter_code
_entity_poly.pdbx_strand_id
1 'polypeptide(L)'
;ENFRTLRMHGSHWYMLPDMWALYYSSDREVDLSKVHLTAKICCIGLRTEVVEAGEPWPSSCEPACGLAARFPVLQTPHGQVFGAGAICRFLARSKQFLALSGSTFQEEGEVESWLEGLQN
;
A
#
# COMPACT_ATOMS: atom_id res chain seq x y z
N GLU A 1 6.03 2.11 -22.30
CA GLU A 1 6.45 0.70 -22.51
C GLU A 1 6.46 0.00 -21.15
N ASN A 2 5.49 -0.88 -20.85
CA ASN A 2 5.40 -1.60 -19.57
C ASN A 2 5.05 -3.07 -19.85
N PHE A 3 6.02 -3.82 -20.33
CA PHE A 3 5.86 -5.24 -20.68
C PHE A 3 7.01 -6.06 -20.10
N ARG A 4 7.15 -6.16 -18.77
CA ARG A 4 8.05 -7.16 -18.16
C ARG A 4 7.68 -7.56 -16.73
N THR A 5 6.53 -8.23 -16.51
CA THR A 5 6.37 -8.96 -15.24
C THR A 5 5.32 -10.07 -15.26
N LEU A 6 5.19 -10.80 -16.36
CA LEU A 6 4.42 -12.03 -16.40
C LEU A 6 5.31 -13.13 -16.99
N ARG A 7 5.69 -14.12 -16.18
CA ARG A 7 6.26 -15.38 -16.70
C ARG A 7 5.19 -16.46 -16.59
N MET A 8 4.75 -16.94 -17.75
CA MET A 8 3.90 -18.11 -17.87
C MET A 8 4.72 -19.37 -17.57
N HIS A 9 4.24 -20.21 -16.64
CA HIS A 9 4.69 -21.59 -16.50
C HIS A 9 3.45 -22.49 -16.49
N GLY A 10 2.99 -22.87 -17.70
CA GLY A 10 1.69 -23.54 -17.88
C GLY A 10 0.49 -22.59 -17.79
N SER A 11 -0.72 -23.14 -17.71
CA SER A 11 -2.01 -22.45 -17.69
C SER A 11 -2.38 -21.79 -16.34
N HIS A 12 -1.44 -21.70 -15.40
CA HIS A 12 -1.63 -21.08 -14.09
C HIS A 12 -0.68 -19.89 -13.90
N TRP A 13 -1.24 -18.74 -13.51
CA TRP A 13 -0.48 -17.56 -13.11
C TRP A 13 -0.04 -17.73 -11.66
N TYR A 14 1.26 -17.76 -11.40
CA TYR A 14 1.81 -17.79 -10.04
C TYR A 14 2.19 -16.39 -9.59
N MET A 15 1.86 -16.05 -8.34
CA MET A 15 2.35 -14.84 -7.68
C MET A 15 3.88 -14.93 -7.56
N LEU A 16 4.59 -13.87 -7.95
CA LEU A 16 5.99 -13.73 -7.56
C LEU A 16 6.03 -13.62 -6.03
N PRO A 17 6.86 -14.42 -5.32
CA PRO A 17 6.90 -14.48 -3.86
C PRO A 17 7.10 -13.13 -3.14
N ASP A 18 7.61 -12.12 -3.85
CA ASP A 18 8.00 -10.82 -3.28
C ASP A 18 7.08 -9.66 -3.66
N MET A 19 6.00 -9.89 -4.43
CA MET A 19 5.18 -8.80 -4.94
C MET A 19 4.14 -8.35 -3.90
N TRP A 20 4.17 -7.06 -3.53
CA TRP A 20 3.23 -6.49 -2.58
C TRP A 20 1.88 -6.25 -3.26
N ALA A 21 0.79 -6.48 -2.52
CA ALA A 21 -0.57 -6.31 -3.00
C ALA A 21 -1.30 -5.22 -2.22
N LEU A 22 -1.96 -4.31 -2.92
CA LEU A 22 -2.76 -3.24 -2.36
C LEU A 22 -4.23 -3.49 -2.64
N TYR A 23 -5.00 -3.71 -1.59
CA TYR A 23 -6.44 -3.85 -1.65
C TYR A 23 -7.10 -2.52 -1.31
N TYR A 24 -8.07 -2.10 -2.11
CA TYR A 24 -8.79 -0.85 -1.89
C TYR A 24 -10.27 -1.02 -2.25
N SER A 25 -11.09 -0.11 -1.75
CA SER A 25 -12.50 -0.01 -2.13
C SER A 25 -12.68 1.16 -3.10
N SER A 26 -13.59 1.01 -4.06
CA SER A 26 -13.83 1.98 -5.13
C SER A 26 -14.22 3.38 -4.62
N ASP A 27 -14.81 3.48 -3.43
CA ASP A 27 -15.13 4.75 -2.75
C ASP A 27 -13.90 5.51 -2.20
N ARG A 28 -12.70 4.92 -2.25
CA ARG A 28 -11.45 5.45 -1.65
C ARG A 28 -10.36 5.74 -2.69
N GLU A 29 -10.72 6.21 -3.88
CA GLU A 29 -9.78 6.45 -4.99
C GLU A 29 -8.67 7.48 -4.68
N VAL A 30 -8.94 8.48 -3.84
CA VAL A 30 -7.94 9.47 -3.40
C VAL A 30 -6.82 8.81 -2.59
N ASP A 31 -7.19 7.89 -1.70
CA ASP A 31 -6.25 7.16 -0.85
C ASP A 31 -5.39 6.20 -1.68
N LEU A 32 -5.99 5.56 -2.68
CA LEU A 32 -5.29 4.77 -3.67
C LEU A 32 -4.21 5.58 -4.41
N SER A 33 -4.57 6.77 -4.89
CA SER A 33 -3.67 7.63 -5.66
C SER A 33 -2.45 8.07 -4.85
N LYS A 34 -2.64 8.40 -3.57
CA LYS A 34 -1.54 8.73 -2.64
C LYS A 34 -0.57 7.56 -2.49
N VAL A 35 -1.09 6.36 -2.22
CA VAL A 35 -0.27 5.16 -2.04
C VAL A 35 0.50 4.82 -3.33
N HIS A 36 -0.14 4.89 -4.49
CA HIS A 36 0.52 4.65 -5.77
C HIS A 36 1.64 5.63 -6.06
N LEU A 37 1.43 6.93 -5.77
CA LEU A 37 2.46 7.94 -5.96
C LEU A 37 3.66 7.66 -5.06
N THR A 38 3.45 7.38 -3.77
CA THR A 38 4.53 7.03 -2.84
C THR A 38 5.27 5.77 -3.28
N ALA A 39 4.54 4.73 -3.70
CA ALA A 39 5.14 3.49 -4.20
C ALA A 39 6.01 3.73 -5.43
N LYS A 40 5.52 4.55 -6.38
CA LYS A 40 6.25 4.91 -7.59
C LYS A 40 7.54 5.67 -7.27
N ILE A 41 7.49 6.64 -6.35
CA ILE A 41 8.66 7.39 -5.88
C ILE A 41 9.68 6.44 -5.19
N CYS A 42 9.18 5.46 -4.43
CA CYS A 42 10.02 4.46 -3.77
C CYS A 42 10.51 3.33 -4.69
N CYS A 43 10.14 3.34 -5.98
CA CYS A 43 10.42 2.28 -6.95
C CYS A 43 9.91 0.89 -6.49
N ILE A 44 8.71 0.85 -5.90
CA ILE A 44 8.06 -0.37 -5.41
C ILE A 44 6.92 -0.73 -6.35
N GLY A 45 6.96 -1.95 -6.89
CA GLY A 45 5.87 -2.51 -7.67
C GLY A 45 4.73 -2.96 -6.75
N LEU A 46 3.52 -2.42 -6.98
CA LEU A 46 2.30 -2.83 -6.29
C LEU A 46 1.34 -3.49 -7.29
N ARG A 47 0.82 -4.65 -6.94
CA ARG A 47 -0.40 -5.19 -7.56
C ARG A 47 -1.59 -4.57 -6.84
N THR A 48 -2.54 -4.01 -7.58
CA THR A 48 -3.71 -3.37 -6.97
C THR A 48 -4.96 -4.16 -7.28
N GLU A 49 -5.80 -4.38 -6.27
CA GLU A 49 -7.08 -5.07 -6.41
C GLU A 49 -8.20 -4.30 -5.72
N VAL A 50 -9.32 -4.16 -6.44
CA VAL A 50 -10.56 -3.62 -5.88
C VAL A 50 -11.25 -4.72 -5.09
N VAL A 51 -11.68 -4.40 -3.87
CA VAL A 51 -12.51 -5.28 -3.05
C VAL A 51 -13.80 -4.51 -2.74
N GLU A 52 -14.90 -5.00 -3.30
CA GLU A 52 -16.22 -4.39 -3.16
C GLU A 52 -16.90 -4.80 -1.84
N ALA A 53 -17.84 -3.98 -1.38
CA ALA A 53 -18.58 -4.27 -0.16
C ALA A 53 -19.41 -5.56 -0.30
N GLY A 54 -19.20 -6.50 0.62
CA GLY A 54 -19.92 -7.79 0.64
C GLY A 54 -19.19 -8.93 -0.08
N GLU A 55 -18.12 -8.65 -0.82
CA GLU A 55 -17.23 -9.69 -1.34
C GLU A 55 -16.41 -10.31 -0.20
N PRO A 56 -16.11 -11.62 -0.27
CA PRO A 56 -15.24 -12.27 0.70
C PRO A 56 -13.83 -11.66 0.63
N TRP A 57 -13.19 -11.56 1.80
CA TRP A 57 -11.81 -11.07 1.86
C TRP A 57 -10.89 -11.99 1.04
N PRO A 58 -9.89 -11.44 0.32
CA PRO A 58 -8.94 -12.26 -0.43
C PRO A 58 -8.29 -13.31 0.47
N SER A 59 -8.25 -14.57 0.04
CA SER A 59 -7.68 -15.68 0.83
C SER A 59 -6.23 -15.48 1.27
N SER A 60 -5.49 -14.62 0.56
CA SER A 60 -4.11 -14.22 0.88
C SER A 60 -4.01 -13.16 1.99
N CYS A 61 -5.13 -12.63 2.46
CA CYS A 61 -5.21 -11.67 3.54
C CYS A 61 -6.01 -12.26 4.68
N GLU A 62 -5.49 -12.15 5.89
CA GLU A 62 -6.31 -12.43 7.06
C GLU A 62 -7.33 -11.30 7.21
N PRO A 63 -8.63 -11.61 7.36
CA PRO A 63 -9.63 -10.59 7.64
C PRO A 63 -9.21 -9.88 8.94
N ALA A 64 -9.11 -8.55 8.89
CA ALA A 64 -8.76 -7.78 10.07
C ALA A 64 -9.75 -8.13 11.19
N CYS A 65 -9.27 -8.81 12.22
CA CYS A 65 -10.12 -9.33 13.28
C CYS A 65 -10.89 -8.17 13.94
N GLY A 66 -12.21 -8.16 13.78
CA GLY A 66 -13.15 -7.47 14.67
C GLY A 66 -13.21 -5.94 14.67
N LEU A 67 -12.36 -5.21 13.96
CA LEU A 67 -12.40 -3.74 13.93
C LEU A 67 -12.21 -3.25 12.51
N ALA A 68 -13.33 -3.00 11.82
CA ALA A 68 -13.45 -2.22 10.59
C ALA A 68 -12.14 -2.09 9.77
N ALA A 69 -11.86 -3.07 8.90
CA ALA A 69 -10.78 -2.97 7.94
C ALA A 69 -10.97 -1.69 7.10
N ARG A 70 -10.31 -0.60 7.52
CA ARG A 70 -10.30 0.65 6.78
C ARG A 70 -9.39 0.43 5.59
N PHE A 71 -10.01 0.22 4.42
CA PHE A 71 -9.28 0.35 3.16
C PHE A 71 -8.53 1.70 3.12
N PRO A 72 -7.38 1.76 2.43
CA PRO A 72 -6.71 0.64 1.75
C PRO A 72 -5.91 -0.28 2.70
N VAL A 73 -5.61 -1.49 2.23
CA VAL A 73 -4.78 -2.49 2.93
C VAL A 73 -3.63 -2.93 2.05
N LEU A 74 -2.39 -2.79 2.55
CA LEU A 74 -1.19 -3.29 1.89
C LEU A 74 -0.81 -4.65 2.50
N GLN A 75 -0.82 -5.69 1.68
CA GLN A 75 -0.26 -7.00 2.00
C GLN A 75 1.20 -7.07 1.55
N THR A 76 2.07 -7.40 2.50
CA THR A 76 3.50 -7.66 2.29
C THR A 76 3.81 -9.13 2.62
N PRO A 77 5.01 -9.65 2.27
CA PRO A 77 5.45 -10.98 2.71
C PRO A 77 5.55 -11.13 4.24
N HIS A 78 5.60 -10.02 4.98
CA HIS A 78 5.80 -10.00 6.43
C HIS A 78 4.53 -9.66 7.22
N GLY A 79 3.41 -9.35 6.55
CA GLY A 79 2.16 -8.97 7.19
C GLY A 79 1.41 -7.88 6.47
N GLN A 80 0.39 -7.33 7.16
CA GLN A 80 -0.55 -6.36 6.62
C GLN A 80 -0.35 -4.97 7.23
N VAL A 81 -0.52 -3.93 6.42
CA VAL A 81 -0.53 -2.52 6.83
C VAL A 81 -1.85 -1.89 6.40
N PHE A 82 -2.54 -1.24 7.34
CA PHE A 82 -3.90 -0.71 7.13
C PHE A 82 -3.89 0.82 7.07
N GLY A 83 -4.69 1.38 6.17
CA GLY A 83 -4.89 2.83 6.03
C GLY A 83 -3.79 3.51 5.20
N ALA A 84 -4.20 4.43 4.32
CA ALA A 84 -3.32 5.06 3.34
C ALA A 84 -2.12 5.78 3.97
N GLY A 85 -2.32 6.52 5.06
CA GLY A 85 -1.22 7.22 5.74
C GLY A 85 -0.16 6.29 6.30
N ALA A 86 -0.57 5.23 6.99
CA ALA A 86 0.37 4.23 7.53
C ALA A 86 1.09 3.48 6.41
N ILE A 87 0.37 3.14 5.33
CA ILE A 87 0.96 2.55 4.14
C ILE A 87 2.02 3.48 3.53
N CYS A 88 1.72 4.76 3.28
CA CYS A 88 2.69 5.69 2.72
C CYS A 88 3.95 5.83 3.58
N ARG A 89 3.81 5.90 4.91
CA ARG A 89 4.96 5.93 5.83
C ARG A 89 5.78 4.64 5.76
N PHE A 90 5.11 3.50 5.71
CA PHE A 90 5.76 2.20 5.55
C PHE A 90 6.57 2.13 4.25
N LEU A 91 5.98 2.54 3.13
CA LEU A 91 6.65 2.61 1.83
C LEU A 91 7.86 3.56 1.88
N ALA A 92 7.68 4.78 2.41
CA ALA A 92 8.75 5.77 2.54
C ALA A 92 9.94 5.26 3.36
N ARG A 93 9.67 4.57 4.48
CA ARG A 93 10.72 4.00 5.35
C ARG A 93 11.52 2.88 4.67
N SER A 94 10.97 2.20 3.67
CA SER A 94 11.72 1.20 2.90
C SER A 94 12.84 1.80 2.04
N LYS A 95 12.82 3.14 1.84
CA LYS A 95 13.80 3.91 1.05
C LYS A 95 14.23 5.15 1.83
N GLN A 96 14.83 4.96 3.01
CA GLN A 96 15.27 6.04 3.90
C GLN A 96 16.11 7.14 3.22
N PHE A 97 16.90 6.78 2.19
CA PHE A 97 17.71 7.74 1.44
C PHE A 97 16.90 8.80 0.69
N LEU A 98 15.61 8.56 0.42
CA LEU A 98 14.72 9.54 -0.22
C LEU A 98 14.22 10.60 0.76
N ALA A 99 14.35 10.38 2.08
CA ALA A 99 13.95 11.31 3.13
C ALA A 99 12.53 11.90 2.95
N LEU A 100 11.57 11.10 2.47
CA LEU A 100 10.20 11.56 2.14
C LEU A 100 9.41 12.05 3.36
N SER A 101 9.82 11.64 4.56
CA SER A 101 9.25 12.12 5.82
C SER A 101 10.20 13.06 6.55
N GLY A 102 11.33 13.45 5.96
CA GLY A 102 12.43 14.10 6.67
C GLY A 102 13.56 13.13 7.01
N SER A 103 14.67 13.70 7.47
CA SER A 103 15.91 13.03 7.85
C SER A 103 16.20 13.13 9.35
N THR A 104 15.49 14.01 10.05
CA THR A 104 15.57 14.21 11.48
C THR A 104 14.21 14.00 12.14
N PHE A 105 14.21 13.72 13.44
CA PHE A 105 12.98 13.59 14.22
C PHE A 105 12.08 14.84 14.12
N GLN A 106 12.69 16.03 14.04
CA GLN A 106 11.93 17.27 13.95
C GLN A 106 11.27 17.45 12.58
N GLU A 107 11.99 17.16 11.50
CA GLU A 107 11.43 17.18 10.14
C GLU A 107 10.30 16.14 9.99
N GLU A 108 10.46 14.94 10.57
CA GLU A 108 9.40 13.93 10.64
C GLU A 108 8.16 14.43 11.37
N GLY A 109 8.34 15.12 12.50
CA GLY A 109 7.25 15.73 13.24
C GLY A 109 6.52 16.82 12.45
N GLU A 110 7.25 17.67 11.71
CA GLU A 110 6.66 18.72 10.89
C GLU A 110 5.83 18.16 9.73
N VAL A 111 6.37 17.16 9.01
CA VAL A 111 5.63 16.48 7.93
C VAL A 111 4.37 15.80 8.46
N GLU A 112 4.46 15.13 9.62
CA GLU A 112 3.31 14.47 10.23
C GLU A 112 2.22 15.47 10.62
N SER A 113 2.61 16.61 11.21
CA SER A 113 1.69 17.69 11.56
C SER A 113 0.96 18.26 10.34
N TRP A 114 1.66 18.42 9.20
CA TRP A 114 1.02 18.84 7.94
C TRP A 114 0.00 17.82 7.44
N LEU A 115 0.32 16.52 7.54
CA LEU A 115 -0.57 15.44 7.11
C LEU A 115 -1.82 15.33 7.99
N GLU A 116 -1.69 15.55 9.30
CA GLU A 116 -2.83 15.61 10.23
C GLU A 116 -3.73 16.82 9.93
N GLY A 117 -3.14 17.98 9.65
CA GLY A 117 -3.87 19.19 9.29
C GLY A 117 -4.73 19.06 8.02
N LEU A 118 -4.31 18.21 7.07
CA LEU A 118 -5.01 17.96 5.80
C LEU A 118 -6.11 16.89 5.90
N GLN A 119 -6.26 16.22 7.05
CA GLN A 119 -7.30 15.20 7.28
C GLN A 119 -8.59 15.78 7.90
N ASN A 120 -8.57 17.05 8.33
CA ASN A 120 -9.72 17.81 8.84
C ASN A 120 -10.30 18.71 7.74
#